data_AF-A0A1H8WFT6-F1
#
_entry.id   AF-A0A1H8WFT6-F1
#
_cell.length_a   1.000
_cell.length_b   1.000
_cell.length_c   1.000
_cell.angle_alpha   90.00
_cell.angle_beta   90.00
_cell.angle_gamma   90.00
#
_symmetry.space_group_name_H-M   'P 1'
#
loop_
_entity.id
_entity.type
_entity.pdbx_description
1 polymer ?
#
loop_
_entity_poly.entity_id
_entity_poly.type
_entity_poly.pdbx_seq_one_letter_code
_entity_poly.pdbx_strand_id
1 'polypeptide(L)' 'MTARYPPDRLYEEVAFVAYHFGWSREEVLNMPHWERRRWCAEISRINERMNATAIEATGETRIRSLEELR' A
#
# COMPACT_ATOMS: atom_id res chain seq x y z
N MET A 1 29.71 8.61 5.08
CA MET A 1 28.86 9.68 4.51
C MET A 1 27.44 9.44 5.01
N THR A 2 26.98 10.18 6.01
CA THR A 2 25.61 10.10 6.52
C THR A 2 24.68 10.73 5.49
N ALA A 3 24.12 9.91 4.60
CA ALA A 3 23.11 10.36 3.66
C ALA A 3 21.94 10.97 4.46
N ARG A 4 21.75 12.28 4.35
CA ARG A 4 20.67 12.99 5.06
C ARG A 4 19.35 12.50 4.49
N TYR A 5 18.51 11.91 5.33
CA TYR A 5 17.20 11.44 4.89
C TYR A 5 16.37 12.65 4.43
N PRO A 6 15.79 12.64 3.22
CA PRO A 6 14.99 13.76 2.75
C PRO A 6 13.78 13.94 3.68
N PRO A 7 13.52 15.15 4.19
CA PRO A 7 12.38 15.38 5.07
C PRO A 7 11.05 15.06 4.38
N ASP A 8 10.93 15.31 3.07
CA ASP A 8 9.71 15.05 2.31
C ASP A 8 9.36 13.55 2.28
N ARG A 9 10.37 12.69 2.07
CA ARG A 9 10.24 11.22 2.14
C ARG A 9 9.71 10.74 3.49
N LEU A 10 10.10 11.40 4.58
CA LEU A 10 9.62 11.03 5.93
C LEU A 10 8.13 11.32 6.06
N TYR A 11 7.67 12.49 5.60
CA TYR A 11 6.25 12.84 5.63
C TYR A 11 5.43 11.90 4.75
N GLU A 12 5.94 11.52 3.58
CA GLU A 12 5.29 10.54 2.70
C GLU A 12 5.12 9.17 3.38
N GLU A 13 6.18 8.62 3.98
CA GLU A 13 6.12 7.34 4.70
C GLU A 13 5.13 7.38 5.86
N VAL A 14 5.17 8.46 6.65
CA VAL A 14 4.30 8.63 7.80
C VAL A 14 2.83 8.73 7.37
N ALA A 15 2.54 9.53 6.35
CA ALA A 15 1.20 9.68 5.82
C ALA A 15 0.68 8.36 5.23
N PHE A 16 1.54 7.63 4.50
CA PHE A 16 1.18 6.35 3.88
C PHE A 16 0.79 5.29 4.92
N VAL A 17 1.63 5.11 5.95
CA VAL A 17 1.37 4.14 7.01
C VAL A 17 0.14 4.55 7.84
N ALA A 18 0.04 5.82 8.23
CA ALA A 18 -1.10 6.33 8.99
C ALA A 18 -2.43 6.18 8.23
N TYR A 19 -2.42 6.42 6.91
CA TYR A 19 -3.59 6.26 6.06
C TYR A 19 -4.09 4.81 6.00
N HIS A 20 -3.18 3.83 5.93
CA HIS A 20 -3.55 2.43 5.76
C HIS A 20 -3.88 1.69 7.06
N PHE A 21 -3.15 1.97 8.16
CA PHE A 21 -3.38 1.28 9.44
C PHE A 21 -4.18 2.11 10.46
N GLY A 22 -4.40 3.40 10.20
CA GLY A 22 -5.08 4.29 11.14
C GLY A 22 -4.24 4.66 12.37
N TRP A 23 -2.95 4.31 12.39
CA TRP A 23 -2.03 4.70 13.44
C TRP A 23 -1.85 6.22 13.48
N SER A 24 -1.61 6.75 14.67
CA SER A 24 -1.39 8.19 14.82
C SER A 24 -0.08 8.61 14.12
N ARG A 25 -0.03 9.84 13.62
CA ARG A 25 1.19 10.42 13.04
C ARG A 25 2.38 10.31 14.00
N GLU A 26 2.14 10.51 15.30
CA GLU A 26 3.16 10.45 16.34
C GLU A 26 3.71 9.04 16.53
N GLU A 27 2.84 8.03 16.56
CA GLU A 27 3.24 6.63 16.66
C GLU A 27 4.16 6.21 15.50
N VAL A 28 3.81 6.59 14.27
CA VAL A 28 4.62 6.29 13.08
C VAL A 28 5.94 7.07 13.06
N LEU A 29 5.95 8.32 13.52
CA LEU A 29 7.17 9.12 13.63
C LEU A 29 8.16 8.55 14.66
N ASN A 30 7.65 7.97 15.75
CA ASN A 30 8.47 7.35 16.79
C ASN A 30 9.13 6.03 16.36
N MET A 31 8.69 5.44 15.24
CA MET A 31 9.32 4.24 14.68
C MET A 31 10.72 4.53 14.12
N PRO A 32 11.66 3.57 14.19
CA PRO A 32 12.89 3.61 13.41
C PRO A 32 12.63 3.72 11.90
N HIS A 33 13.53 4.39 11.16
CA HIS A 33 13.43 4.52 9.70
C HIS A 33 13.30 3.17 8.97
N TRP A 34 13.97 2.12 9.45
CA TRP A 34 13.91 0.80 8.81
C TRP A 34 12.54 0.15 8.98
N GLU A 35 11.87 0.42 10.10
CA GLU A 35 10.57 -0.16 10.42
C GLU A 35 9.47 0.49 9.58
N ARG A 36 9.44 1.83 9.48
CA ARG A 36 8.52 2.52 8.57
C ARG A 36 8.63 2.02 7.13
N ARG A 37 9.85 1.88 6.61
CA ARG A 37 10.09 1.37 5.25
C ARG A 37 9.59 -0.07 5.08
N ARG A 38 9.74 -0.91 6.09
CA ARG A 38 9.19 -2.26 6.08
C ARG A 38 7.68 -2.23 5.99
N TRP A 39 7.01 -1.40 6.79
CA TRP A 39 5.56 -1.25 6.73
C TRP A 39 5.07 -0.74 5.38
N CYS A 40 5.73 0.25 4.79
CA CYS A 40 5.41 0.71 3.44
C CYS A 40 5.47 -0.44 2.42
N ALA A 41 6.53 -1.27 2.47
CA ALA A 41 6.68 -2.40 1.56
C ALA A 41 5.58 -3.47 1.75
N GLU A 42 5.21 -3.78 2.99
CA GLU A 42 4.15 -4.76 3.27
C GLU A 42 2.77 -4.26 2.83
N ILE A 43 2.46 -2.97 3.05
CA ILE A 43 1.23 -2.35 2.56
C ILE A 43 1.16 -2.44 1.03
N SER A 44 2.24 -2.07 0.31
CA SER A 44 2.29 -2.17 -1.14
C SER A 44 2.04 -3.61 -1.63
N ARG A 45 2.68 -4.61 -1.01
CA ARG A 45 2.48 -6.03 -1.35
C ARG A 45 1.05 -6.50 -1.12
N ILE A 46 0.40 -6.04 -0.06
CA ILE A 46 -1.01 -6.37 0.20
C ILE A 46 -1.90 -5.74 -0.87
N ASN A 47 -1.72 -4.45 -1.16
CA ASN A 47 -2.50 -3.74 -2.18
C ASN A 47 -2.32 -4.35 -3.57
N GLU A 48 -1.09 -4.73 -3.94
CA GLU A 48 -0.80 -5.40 -5.21
C GLU A 48 -1.55 -6.73 -5.33
N ARG A 49 -1.52 -7.57 -4.28
CA ARG A 49 -2.26 -8.84 -4.27
C ARG A 49 -3.77 -8.64 -4.35
N MET A 50 -4.31 -7.69 -3.58
CA MET A 50 -5.75 -7.40 -3.60
C MET A 50 -6.20 -6.88 -4.96
N ASN A 51 -5.42 -6.00 -5.58
CA ASN A 51 -5.73 -5.48 -6.90
C ASN A 51 -5.64 -6.56 -7.98
N ALA A 52 -4.65 -7.47 -7.90
CA ALA A 52 -4.56 -8.59 -8.83
C ALA A 52 -5.81 -9.48 -8.76
N THR A 53 -6.22 -9.89 -7.55
CA THR A 53 -7.45 -10.68 -7.36
C THR A 53 -8.71 -9.93 -7.82
N ALA A 54 -8.80 -8.63 -7.58
CA ALA A 54 -9.95 -7.82 -8.03
C ALA A 54 -10.04 -7.73 -9.56
N ILE A 55 -8.90 -7.61 -10.26
CA ILE A 55 -8.83 -7.59 -11.72
C ILE A 55 -9.28 -8.95 -12.29
N GLU A 56 -8.80 -10.06 -11.72
CA GLU A 56 -9.19 -11.41 -12.13
C GLU A 56 -10.71 -11.63 -11.99
N ALA A 57 -11.28 -11.31 -10.81
CA ALA A 57 -12.72 -11.44 -10.57
C ALA A 57 -13.58 -10.57 -11.50
N THR A 58 -13.09 -9.37 -11.84
CA THR A 58 -13.77 -8.48 -12.80
C THR A 58 -13.73 -9.06 -14.21
N GLY A 59 -12.60 -9.66 -14.61
CA GLY A 59 -12.45 -10.32 -15.90
C GLY A 59 -13.38 -11.52 -16.07
N GLU A 60 -13.44 -12.40 -15.06
CA GLU A 60 -14.33 -13.56 -15.05
C GLU A 60 -15.81 -13.18 -15.15
N THR A 61 -16.23 -12.16 -14.38
CA THR A 61 -17.60 -11.64 -14.42
C THR A 61 -17.95 -11.14 -15.82
N ARG A 62 -17.04 -10.39 -16.44
CA ARG A 62 -17.23 -9.83 -17.77
C ARG A 62 -17.32 -10.92 -18.85
N ILE A 63 -16.49 -11.96 -18.77
CA ILE A 63 -16.53 -13.09 -19.70
C ILE A 63 -17.86 -13.83 -19.58
N ARG A 64 -18.30 -14.14 -18.36
CA ARG A 64 -19.58 -14.84 -18.13
C ARG A 64 -20.77 -14.06 -18.68
N SER A 65 -20.83 -12.75 -18.46
CA SER A 65 -21.90 -11.90 -19.00
C SER A 65 -21.90 -11.83 -20.54
N LEU A 66 -20.76 -12.02 -21.19
CA LEU A 66 -20.67 -12.09 -22.67
C LEU A 66 -21.11 -13.46 -23.19
N GLU A 67 -20.85 -14.55 -22.45
CA GLU A 67 -21.30 -15.89 -22.79
C GLU A 67 -22.82 -16.06 -22.65
N GLU A 68 -23.45 -15.44 -21.64
CA GLU A 68 -24.90 -15.48 -21.43
C GLU A 68 -25.71 -14.72 -22.51
N LEU A 69 -25.07 -13.80 -23.24
CA LEU A 69 -25.69 -13.04 -24.34
C LEU A 69 -25.58 -13.74 -25.71
N ARG A 70 -25.00 -14.94 -25.77
CA ARG A 70 -24.82 -15.74 -27.00
C ARG A 70 -25.75 -16.94 -27.00
#